data_AF-A0A4S0FYE1-F1
#
_entry.id   AF-A0A4S0FYE1-F1
#
_cell.length_a   1.000
_cell.length_b   1.000
_cell.length_c   1.000
_cell.angle_alpha   90.00
_cell.angle_beta   90.00
_cell.angle_gamma   90.00
#
_symmetry.space_group_name_H-M   'P 1'
#
loop_
_entity.id
_entity.type
_entity.pdbx_description
1 polymer ?
#
loop_
_entity_poly.entity_id
_entity_poly.type
_entity_poly.pdbx_seq_one_letter_code
_entity_poly.pdbx_strand_id
1 'polypeptide(L)'
;NKIGIKPGTAMAGADFFDFHIKGRGSHGARPEGSKDPVIVATHLVSALQSIVSRNISPLRSAVVSVTQIHAGSAYNVVPEEATVSGTVRYLDREVNEQ
;
A
#
# COMPACT_ATOMS: atom_id res chain seq x y z
N ASN A 1 37.83 -12.82 -13.79
CA ASN A 1 36.81 -12.20 -12.91
C ASN A 1 37.14 -10.75 -12.65
N LYS A 2 36.28 -9.81 -13.06
CA LYS A 2 36.41 -8.39 -12.70
C LYS A 2 35.45 -8.11 -11.54
N ILE A 3 35.96 -7.54 -10.46
CA ILE A 3 35.19 -7.05 -9.32
C ILE A 3 35.12 -5.53 -9.47
N GLY A 4 33.91 -4.97 -9.38
CA GLY A 4 33.68 -3.53 -9.38
C GLY A 4 33.13 -3.10 -8.03
N ILE A 5 33.70 -2.04 -7.45
CA ILE A 5 33.25 -1.47 -6.18
C ILE A 5 32.65 -0.10 -6.50
N LYS A 6 31.41 0.12 -6.08
CA LYS A 6 30.73 1.43 -6.20
C LYS A 6 30.74 2.11 -4.82
N PRO A 7 31.31 3.31 -4.69
CA PRO A 7 31.12 4.13 -3.49
C PRO A 7 29.64 4.56 -3.36
N GLY A 8 29.05 4.38 -2.18
CA GLY A 8 27.64 4.72 -1.91
C GLY A 8 26.65 3.58 -2.17
N THR A 9 25.36 3.89 -2.32
CA THR A 9 24.31 2.86 -2.44
C THR A 9 24.43 2.06 -3.74
N ALA A 10 24.55 0.73 -3.61
CA ALA A 10 24.66 -0.18 -4.73
C ALA A 10 23.31 -0.71 -5.24
N MET A 11 22.32 -0.89 -4.36
CA MET A 11 20.98 -1.42 -4.69
C MET A 11 19.90 -0.76 -3.84
N ALA A 12 18.64 -0.82 -4.30
CA ALA A 12 17.50 -0.30 -3.58
C ALA A 12 17.19 -1.11 -2.30
N GLY A 13 16.90 -0.40 -1.21
CA GLY A 13 16.30 -0.97 -0.01
C GLY A 13 14.85 -1.41 -0.23
N ALA A 14 14.32 -2.18 0.72
CA ALA A 14 13.02 -2.81 0.62
C ALA A 14 12.34 -2.85 1.98
N ASP A 15 11.11 -2.32 2.04
CA ASP A 15 10.23 -2.50 3.19
C ASP A 15 8.87 -3.01 2.75
N PHE A 16 8.15 -3.58 3.71
CA PHE A 16 6.85 -4.23 3.51
C PHE A 16 5.82 -3.55 4.40
N PHE A 17 4.58 -3.51 3.95
CA PHE A 17 3.47 -3.02 4.75
C PHE A 17 2.24 -3.92 4.63
N ASP A 18 1.47 -3.94 5.71
CA ASP A 18 0.20 -4.63 5.81
C ASP A 18 -0.81 -3.72 6.52
N PHE A 19 -1.88 -3.36 5.81
CA PHE A 19 -3.02 -2.64 6.38
C PHE A 19 -4.16 -3.62 6.59
N HIS A 20 -4.57 -3.78 7.86
CA HIS A 20 -5.78 -4.51 8.21
C HIS A 20 -6.90 -3.52 8.55
N ILE A 21 -7.91 -3.49 7.70
CA ILE A 21 -9.02 -2.55 7.76
C ILE A 21 -10.22 -3.27 8.37
N LYS A 22 -10.65 -2.83 9.55
CA LYS A 22 -11.87 -3.32 10.20
C LYS A 22 -13.06 -2.42 9.85
N GLY A 23 -14.06 -3.03 9.24
CA GLY A 23 -15.31 -2.41 8.86
C GLY A 23 -16.47 -2.93 9.70
N ARG A 24 -17.65 -2.97 9.08
CA ARG A 24 -18.86 -3.58 9.60
C ARG A 24 -19.66 -4.11 8.42
N GLY A 25 -19.93 -5.41 8.42
CA GLY A 25 -20.64 -6.05 7.32
C GLY A 25 -22.13 -5.73 7.32
N SER A 26 -22.76 -5.93 6.17
CA SER A 26 -24.20 -5.84 5.98
C SER A 26 -24.66 -6.62 4.75
N HIS A 27 -25.97 -6.76 4.57
CA HIS A 27 -26.50 -7.20 3.28
C HIS A 27 -26.20 -6.14 2.22
N GLY A 28 -25.74 -6.53 1.03
CA GLY A 28 -25.34 -5.61 -0.03
C GLY A 28 -26.46 -4.67 -0.51
N ALA A 29 -27.72 -5.06 -0.29
CA ALA A 29 -28.89 -4.20 -0.55
C ALA A 29 -29.25 -3.24 0.61
N ARG A 30 -28.50 -3.24 1.72
CA ARG A 30 -28.69 -2.38 2.90
C ARG A 30 -27.35 -1.82 3.38
N PRO A 31 -26.70 -0.93 2.59
CA PRO A 31 -25.37 -0.40 2.91
C PRO A 31 -25.36 0.57 4.10
N GLU A 32 -26.50 1.18 4.47
CA GLU A 32 -26.60 2.17 5.55
C GLU A 32 -26.21 1.62 6.93
N GLY A 33 -26.29 0.30 7.12
CA GLY A 33 -25.85 -0.38 8.35
C GLY A 33 -24.37 -0.75 8.37
N SER A 34 -23.64 -0.52 7.27
CA SER A 34 -22.28 -1.00 7.07
C SER A 34 -21.22 0.07 7.37
N LYS A 35 -19.97 -0.38 7.51
CA LYS A 35 -18.78 0.44 7.34
C LYS A 35 -17.91 -0.30 6.33
N ASP A 36 -18.12 -0.02 5.05
CA ASP A 36 -17.59 -0.84 3.96
C ASP A 36 -16.05 -0.78 3.87
N PRO A 37 -15.33 -1.86 4.22
CA PRO A 37 -13.88 -1.87 4.19
C PRO A 37 -13.32 -1.97 2.77
N VAL A 38 -14.11 -2.38 1.77
CA VAL A 38 -13.70 -2.38 0.35
C VAL A 38 -13.54 -0.95 -0.14
N ILE A 39 -14.52 -0.10 0.15
CA ILE A 39 -14.46 1.34 -0.20
C ILE A 39 -13.30 2.02 0.53
N VAL A 40 -13.11 1.73 1.82
CA VAL A 40 -11.98 2.27 2.57
C VAL A 40 -10.65 1.83 1.95
N ALA A 41 -10.50 0.56 1.58
CA ALA A 41 -9.30 0.04 0.95
C ALA A 41 -8.99 0.72 -0.39
N THR A 42 -10.00 0.93 -1.26
CA THR A 42 -9.77 1.56 -2.57
C THR A 42 -9.36 3.02 -2.45
N HIS A 43 -9.97 3.76 -1.50
CA HIS A 43 -9.56 5.13 -1.19
C HIS A 43 -8.14 5.17 -0.61
N LEU A 44 -7.81 4.27 0.32
CA LEU A 44 -6.46 4.14 0.86
C LEU A 44 -5.43 3.91 -0.25
N VAL A 45 -5.65 2.93 -1.11
CA VAL A 45 -4.73 2.59 -2.22
C VAL A 45 -4.53 3.77 -3.17
N SER A 46 -5.61 4.50 -3.48
CA SER A 46 -5.53 5.70 -4.31
C SER A 46 -4.71 6.80 -3.62
N ALA A 47 -4.93 7.01 -2.32
CA ALA A 47 -4.18 8.00 -1.54
C ALA A 47 -2.69 7.63 -1.41
N LEU A 48 -2.35 6.35 -1.27
CA LEU A 48 -0.94 5.90 -1.19
C LEU A 48 -0.12 6.34 -2.42
N GLN A 49 -0.73 6.45 -3.60
CA GLN A 49 -0.03 6.91 -4.81
C GLN A 49 0.44 8.37 -4.70
N SER A 50 -0.18 9.16 -3.82
CA SER A 50 0.24 10.54 -3.57
C SER A 50 1.59 10.62 -2.85
N ILE A 51 2.00 9.60 -2.10
CA ILE A 51 3.24 9.62 -1.31
C ILE A 51 4.45 9.87 -2.22
N VAL A 52 4.63 9.04 -3.25
CA VAL A 52 5.76 9.20 -4.18
C VAL A 52 5.64 10.51 -4.95
N SER A 53 4.44 10.88 -5.39
CA SER A 53 4.28 12.06 -6.24
C SER A 53 4.37 13.38 -5.50
N ARG A 54 4.03 13.46 -4.20
CA ARG A 54 3.93 14.71 -3.42
C ARG A 54 4.93 14.84 -2.28
N ASN A 55 5.40 13.73 -1.71
CA ASN A 55 6.26 13.77 -0.54
C ASN A 55 7.73 13.49 -0.87
N ILE A 56 8.00 12.79 -1.98
CA ILE A 56 9.36 12.47 -2.41
C ILE A 56 9.87 13.51 -3.41
N SER A 57 11.07 14.03 -3.17
CA SER A 57 11.75 14.92 -4.12
C SER A 57 11.86 14.23 -5.49
N PRO A 58 11.55 14.92 -6.61
CA PRO A 58 11.67 14.34 -7.94
C PRO A 58 13.12 13.97 -8.32
N LEU A 59 14.11 14.42 -7.54
CA LEU A 59 15.53 14.06 -7.70
C LEU A 59 15.92 12.79 -6.93
N ARG A 60 15.02 12.25 -6.11
CA ARG A 60 15.20 11.01 -5.34
C ARG A 60 14.28 9.93 -5.88
N SER A 61 14.59 8.67 -5.60
CA SER A 61 13.82 7.54 -6.13
C SER A 61 13.15 6.75 -5.01
N ALA A 62 11.83 6.61 -5.11
CA ALA A 62 11.02 5.73 -4.31
C ALA A 62 9.94 5.06 -5.18
N VAL A 63 9.52 3.85 -4.80
CA VAL A 63 8.39 3.15 -5.41
C VAL A 63 7.53 2.60 -4.28
N VAL A 64 6.23 2.89 -4.33
CA VAL A 64 5.22 2.27 -3.46
C VAL A 64 4.39 1.35 -4.34
N SER A 65 4.27 0.08 -3.96
CA SER A 65 3.50 -0.91 -4.71
C SER A 65 2.54 -1.62 -3.78
N VAL A 66 1.24 -1.49 -4.07
CA VAL A 66 0.21 -2.33 -3.46
C VAL A 66 0.12 -3.59 -4.30
N THR A 67 0.44 -4.74 -3.72
CA THR A 67 0.53 -6.02 -4.44
C THR A 67 -0.61 -6.96 -4.10
N GLN A 68 -1.34 -6.71 -3.00
CA GLN A 68 -2.46 -7.54 -2.58
C GLN A 68 -3.59 -6.69 -2.00
N ILE A 69 -4.82 -7.07 -2.34
CA ILE A 69 -6.05 -6.58 -1.70
C ILE A 69 -6.97 -7.80 -1.55
N HIS A 70 -7.42 -8.08 -0.33
CA HIS A 70 -8.31 -9.18 0.00
C HIS A 70 -9.50 -8.66 0.82
N ALA A 71 -10.73 -8.91 0.36
CA ALA A 71 -11.95 -8.54 1.07
C ALA A 71 -13.16 -9.33 0.56
N GLY A 72 -13.98 -9.82 1.48
CA GLY A 72 -15.24 -10.52 1.19
C GLY A 72 -15.12 -11.88 0.49
N SER A 73 -16.25 -12.59 0.47
CA SER A 73 -16.36 -13.94 -0.09
C SER A 73 -17.72 -14.24 -0.71
N ALA A 74 -18.68 -13.31 -0.63
CA ALA A 74 -20.04 -13.46 -1.13
C ALA A 74 -20.46 -12.24 -1.96
N TYR A 75 -21.26 -12.45 -3.00
CA TYR A 75 -21.65 -11.43 -3.98
C TYR A 75 -22.58 -10.35 -3.41
N ASN A 76 -23.30 -10.64 -2.32
CA ASN A 76 -24.37 -9.83 -1.78
C ASN A 76 -24.14 -9.46 -0.30
N VAL A 77 -22.90 -9.48 0.17
CA VAL A 77 -22.54 -9.13 1.55
C VAL A 77 -21.39 -8.12 1.52
N VAL A 78 -21.58 -6.99 2.21
CA VAL A 78 -20.46 -6.09 2.52
C VAL A 78 -19.61 -6.79 3.58
N PRO A 79 -18.29 -6.96 3.36
CA PRO A 79 -17.44 -7.68 4.31
C PRO A 79 -17.20 -6.89 5.60
N GLU A 80 -16.76 -7.59 6.64
CA GLU A 80 -16.38 -6.99 7.93
C GLU A 80 -14.94 -6.49 7.93
N GLU A 81 -14.10 -6.95 7.00
CA GLU A 81 -12.69 -6.58 6.94
C GLU A 81 -12.14 -6.57 5.51
N ALA A 82 -11.03 -5.87 5.33
CA ALA A 82 -10.18 -5.92 4.16
C ALA A 82 -8.71 -5.90 4.58
N THR A 83 -7.85 -6.58 3.82
CA THR A 83 -6.40 -6.53 4.01
C THR A 83 -5.74 -6.00 2.74
N VAL A 84 -4.82 -5.04 2.88
CA VAL A 84 -4.05 -4.46 1.79
C VAL A 84 -2.57 -4.60 2.12
N SER A 85 -1.79 -5.22 1.24
CA SER A 85 -0.36 -5.46 1.46
C SER A 85 0.47 -4.99 0.29
N GLY A 86 1.73 -4.67 0.56
CA GLY A 86 2.61 -4.15 -0.47
C GLY A 86 4.04 -3.94 -0.03
N THR A 87 4.78 -3.24 -0.88
CA THR A 87 6.20 -2.95 -0.67
C THR A 87 6.53 -1.49 -0.95
N VAL A 88 7.59 -1.02 -0.28
CA VAL A 88 8.27 0.23 -0.57
C VAL A 88 9.69 -0.08 -1.02
N ARG A 89 10.14 0.56 -2.09
CA ARG A 89 11.53 0.53 -2.55
C ARG A 89 12.10 1.93 -2.54
N TYR A 90 13.35 2.07 -2.13
CA TYR A 90 14.05 3.36 -2.08
C TYR A 90 15.53 3.17 -2.40
N LEU A 91 16.15 4.15 -3.04
CA LEU A 91 17.60 4.12 -3.30
C LEU A 91 18.42 4.67 -2.14
N ASP A 92 17.85 5.63 -1.40
CA ASP A 92 18.55 6.32 -0.33
C ASP A 92 17.84 6.12 0.99
N ARG A 93 18.58 5.85 2.06
CA ARG A 93 17.99 5.53 3.36
C ARG A 93 17.17 6.67 3.95
N GLU A 94 17.57 7.92 3.76
CA GLU A 94 16.84 9.09 4.23
C GLU A 94 15.43 9.19 3.63
N VAL A 95 15.22 8.65 2.41
CA VAL A 95 13.89 8.62 1.77
C VAL A 95 12.94 7.67 2.50
N ASN A 96 13.47 6.62 3.14
CA ASN A 96 12.68 5.67 3.91
C ASN A 96 12.32 6.19 5.32
N GLU A 97 13.17 7.05 5.89
CA GLU A 97 13.00 7.53 7.26
C GLU A 97 12.09 8.78 7.36
N GLN A 98 11.57 9.27 6.23
CA GLN A 98 10.59 10.36 6.13
C GLN A 98 9.15 9.90 6.41
#